data_AF-A0A538DC14-F1
#
_entry.id   AF-A0A538DC14-F1
#
_cell.length_a   1.000
_cell.length_b   1.000
_cell.length_c   1.000
_cell.angle_alpha   90.00
_cell.angle_beta   90.00
_cell.angle_gamma   90.00
#
_symmetry.space_group_name_H-M   'P 1'
#
loop_
_entity.id
_entity.type
_entity.pdbx_description
1 polymer ?
#
loop_
_entity_poly.entity_id
_entity_poly.type
_entity_poly.pdbx_seq_one_letter_code
_entity_poly.pdbx_strand_id
1 'polypeptide(L)'
;MYRFHATFTDDWKNANDPRLSRAILRNLLSLQQPDFGVLRKAQRGDERAFSLIVRAYQVPVYNYVLRLVGDRSQAEDLTQEVFLRVFQGLPRFSLRSKFTTWLFQVTKNRVLDELRASERRPRAVVALEDVPPLEVVDAPMERLEAIDAVWRAVEALNVDLKMALLLRDVVGLSYTEIADSLEITLATVKWRIYKAREDVQLALAREGITFGQDEEAPAELVGHS
;
A
#
# COMPACT_ATOMS: atom_id res chain seq x y z
N MET A 1 6.50 -31.19 -34.71
CA MET A 1 7.51 -30.37 -34.01
C MET A 1 6.80 -29.09 -33.56
N TYR A 2 6.77 -28.85 -32.26
CA TYR A 2 5.81 -27.97 -31.58
C TYR A 2 5.91 -26.48 -31.95
N ARG A 3 4.74 -25.87 -32.17
CA ARG A 3 4.44 -24.42 -32.11
C ARG A 3 4.74 -23.88 -30.71
N PHE A 4 5.22 -22.64 -30.63
CA PHE A 4 4.46 -21.50 -30.09
C PHE A 4 5.20 -20.20 -30.47
N HIS A 5 4.77 -19.59 -31.58
CA HIS A 5 4.85 -18.15 -31.76
C HIS A 5 3.56 -17.60 -31.14
N ALA A 6 3.68 -16.83 -30.06
CA ALA A 6 2.62 -15.94 -29.61
C ALA A 6 3.16 -14.51 -29.79
N THR A 7 2.51 -13.80 -30.71
CA THR A 7 2.74 -12.42 -31.11
C THR A 7 2.50 -11.48 -29.93
N PHE A 8 3.50 -10.66 -29.62
CA PHE A 8 3.41 -9.55 -28.68
C PHE A 8 2.76 -8.36 -29.39
N THR A 9 1.45 -8.41 -29.60
CA THR A 9 0.66 -7.35 -30.24
C THR A 9 -0.22 -6.65 -29.20
N ASP A 10 0.27 -5.50 -28.74
CA ASP A 10 -0.43 -4.21 -28.64
C ASP A 10 -1.91 -4.12 -28.20
N ASP A 11 -2.34 -4.91 -27.21
CA ASP A 11 -3.70 -4.85 -26.64
C ASP A 11 -3.76 -4.40 -25.15
N TRP A 12 -2.79 -3.57 -24.73
CA TRP A 12 -2.71 -3.04 -23.35
C TRP A 12 -3.33 -1.64 -23.18
N LYS A 13 -4.00 -1.12 -24.22
CA LYS A 13 -4.49 0.27 -24.26
C LYS A 13 -5.98 0.47 -23.89
N ASN A 14 -6.76 -0.58 -23.64
CA ASN A 14 -8.22 -0.41 -23.39
C ASN A 14 -8.83 -1.31 -22.30
N ALA A 15 -8.09 -1.58 -21.22
CA ALA A 15 -8.67 -2.14 -19.99
C ALA A 15 -8.71 -1.07 -18.89
N ASN A 16 -9.87 -0.43 -18.75
CA ASN A 16 -10.40 0.30 -17.60
C ASN A 16 -9.49 1.34 -16.92
N ASP A 17 -9.85 2.62 -17.10
CA ASP A 17 -9.18 3.79 -16.52
C ASP A 17 -9.01 3.69 -14.98
N PRO A 18 -7.77 3.52 -14.47
CA PRO A 18 -7.49 3.34 -13.03
C PRO A 18 -7.56 4.63 -12.19
N ARG A 19 -7.93 5.78 -12.75
CA ARG A 19 -7.73 7.11 -12.14
C ARG A 19 -8.47 7.31 -10.81
N LEU A 20 -9.59 6.64 -10.56
CA LEU A 20 -10.39 6.83 -9.35
C LEU A 20 -9.77 6.16 -8.11
N SER A 21 -9.38 4.87 -8.19
CA SER A 21 -8.62 4.21 -7.11
C SER A 21 -7.27 4.89 -6.86
N ARG A 22 -6.67 5.42 -7.94
CA ARG A 22 -5.41 6.17 -7.90
C ARG A 22 -5.52 7.59 -7.38
N ALA A 23 -6.70 8.19 -7.26
CA ALA A 23 -6.89 9.52 -6.68
C ALA A 23 -7.31 9.41 -5.21
N ILE A 24 -8.22 8.48 -4.92
CA ILE A 24 -8.76 8.23 -3.57
C ILE A 24 -7.65 7.73 -2.63
N LEU A 25 -6.80 6.78 -3.05
CA LEU A 25 -5.74 6.23 -2.20
C LEU A 25 -4.43 7.04 -2.24
N ARG A 26 -4.07 7.60 -3.40
CA ARG A 26 -2.77 8.28 -3.59
C ARG A 26 -2.66 9.61 -2.85
N ASN A 27 -3.78 10.28 -2.60
CA ASN A 27 -3.76 11.58 -1.94
C ASN A 27 -3.48 11.50 -0.43
N LEU A 28 -3.28 10.30 0.11
CA LEU A 28 -3.20 10.10 1.54
C LEU A 28 -1.79 10.24 2.12
N LEU A 29 -0.73 9.73 1.49
CA LEU A 29 0.62 9.79 2.10
C LEU A 29 1.73 9.77 1.04
N SER A 30 2.08 10.91 0.44
CA SER A 30 3.37 11.00 -0.26
C SER A 30 4.49 11.14 0.77
N LEU A 31 5.10 10.02 1.17
CA LEU A 31 6.20 10.05 2.13
C LEU A 31 7.45 10.69 1.54
N GLN A 32 7.77 11.89 2.04
CA GLN A 32 9.04 12.56 1.72
C GLN A 32 10.20 11.85 2.40
N GLN A 33 11.42 11.99 1.86
CA GLN A 33 12.63 11.56 2.55
C GLN A 33 12.90 12.46 3.76
N PRO A 34 13.50 11.93 4.84
CA PRO A 34 13.91 12.80 5.93
C PRO A 34 15.02 13.71 5.44
N ASP A 35 15.10 14.93 5.99
CA ASP A 35 16.23 15.82 5.75
C ASP A 35 17.56 15.08 6.03
N PHE A 36 18.52 15.24 5.13
CA PHE A 36 19.78 14.51 5.21
C PHE A 36 20.56 14.84 6.49
N GLY A 37 20.51 16.09 6.95
CA GLY A 37 21.14 16.52 8.20
C GLY A 37 20.49 15.88 9.42
N VAL A 38 19.14 15.83 9.45
CA VAL A 38 18.38 15.11 10.49
C VAL A 38 18.75 13.63 10.49
N LEU A 39 18.77 12.99 9.32
CA LEU A 39 19.13 11.59 9.19
C LEU A 39 20.55 11.32 9.72
N ARG A 40 21.54 12.13 9.33
CA ARG A 40 22.93 11.99 9.79
C ARG A 40 23.10 12.19 11.29
N LYS A 41 22.37 13.14 11.89
CA LYS A 41 22.38 13.33 13.36
C LYS A 41 21.78 12.12 14.07
N ALA A 42 20.64 11.63 13.58
CA ALA A 42 20.01 10.43 14.12
C ALA A 42 20.90 9.19 14.00
N GLN A 43 21.65 9.02 12.90
CA GLN A 43 22.66 7.94 12.76
C GLN A 43 23.76 7.97 13.85
N ARG A 44 24.03 9.14 14.44
CA ARG A 44 25.04 9.33 15.50
C ARG A 44 24.43 9.25 16.90
N GLY A 45 23.15 8.88 17.03
CA GLY A 45 22.46 8.75 18.31
C GLY A 45 21.80 10.03 18.83
N ASP A 46 21.63 11.07 17.99
CA ASP A 46 20.86 12.25 18.38
C ASP A 46 19.36 11.88 18.48
N GLU A 47 18.87 11.74 19.70
CA GLU A 47 17.48 11.37 20.00
C GLU A 47 16.47 12.41 19.51
N ARG A 48 16.82 13.70 19.48
CA ARG A 48 15.92 14.75 18.98
C ARG A 48 15.76 14.63 17.48
N ALA A 49 16.86 14.40 16.76
CA ALA A 49 16.82 14.14 15.34
C ALA A 49 16.03 12.86 15.01
N PHE A 50 16.18 11.81 15.81
CA PHE A 50 15.39 10.60 15.65
C PHE A 50 13.89 10.83 15.91
N SER A 51 13.54 11.62 16.93
CA SER A 51 12.14 11.96 17.22
C SER A 51 11.45 12.67 16.04
N LEU A 52 12.16 13.52 15.29
CA LEU A 52 11.63 14.14 14.07
C LEU A 52 11.30 13.10 12.99
N ILE A 53 12.15 12.08 12.83
CA ILE A 53 11.90 10.96 11.93
C ILE A 53 10.66 10.20 12.40
N VAL A 54 10.58 9.81 13.68
CA VAL A 54 9.42 9.08 14.22
C VAL A 54 8.12 9.85 13.97
N ARG A 55 8.07 11.14 14.29
CA ARG A 55 6.87 11.97 14.06
C ARG A 55 6.42 11.98 12.60
N ALA A 56 7.37 12.00 11.66
CA ALA A 56 7.06 12.03 10.23
C ALA A 56 6.53 10.68 9.70
N TYR A 57 6.97 9.56 10.27
CA TYR A 57 6.68 8.23 9.73
C TYR A 57 5.77 7.36 10.58
N GLN A 58 5.50 7.72 11.84
CA GLN A 58 4.74 6.86 12.76
C GLN A 58 3.32 6.56 12.26
N VAL A 59 2.59 7.57 11.81
CA VAL A 59 1.22 7.41 11.31
C VAL A 59 1.20 6.58 10.02
N PRO A 60 2.03 6.87 9.00
CA PRO A 60 2.18 6.04 7.81
C PRO A 60 2.50 4.57 8.09
N VAL A 61 3.46 4.31 8.99
CA VAL A 61 3.86 2.95 9.36
C VAL A 61 2.73 2.26 10.11
N TYR A 62 2.13 2.92 11.10
CA TYR A 62 0.98 2.40 11.85
C TYR A 62 -0.18 2.03 10.91
N ASN A 63 -0.56 2.95 10.03
CA ASN A 63 -1.65 2.76 9.07
C ASN A 63 -1.37 1.60 8.10
N TYR A 64 -0.12 1.42 7.69
CA TYR A 64 0.30 0.29 6.87
C TYR A 64 0.20 -1.02 7.65
N VAL A 65 0.74 -1.07 8.87
CA VAL A 65 0.71 -2.25 9.74
C VAL A 65 -0.71 -2.65 10.10
N LEU A 66 -1.55 -1.70 10.52
CA LEU A 66 -2.95 -1.91 10.90
C LEU A 66 -3.73 -2.61 9.78
N ARG A 67 -3.53 -2.20 8.54
CA ARG A 67 -4.20 -2.82 7.38
C ARG A 67 -3.72 -4.25 7.08
N LEU A 68 -2.50 -4.58 7.49
CA LEU A 68 -1.96 -5.93 7.31
C LEU A 68 -2.43 -6.89 8.42
N VAL A 69 -2.47 -6.43 9.67
CA VAL A 69 -2.76 -7.29 10.82
C VAL A 69 -4.22 -7.27 11.25
N GLY A 70 -4.93 -6.17 10.95
CA GLY A 70 -6.34 -6.00 11.29
C GLY A 70 -6.60 -6.05 12.79
N ASP A 71 -5.69 -5.53 13.62
CA ASP A 71 -5.83 -5.41 15.08
C ASP A 71 -5.12 -4.14 15.55
N ARG A 72 -5.83 -3.25 16.27
CA ARG A 72 -5.27 -1.95 16.71
C ARG A 72 -4.13 -2.12 17.71
N SER A 73 -4.31 -2.96 18.73
CA SER A 73 -3.30 -3.19 19.77
C SER A 73 -2.04 -3.79 19.17
N GLN A 74 -2.19 -4.81 18.32
CA GLN A 74 -1.09 -5.44 17.61
C GLN A 74 -0.39 -4.45 16.67
N ALA A 75 -1.15 -3.58 16.00
CA ALA A 75 -0.57 -2.57 15.13
C ALA A 75 0.25 -1.51 15.90
N GLU A 76 -0.22 -1.08 17.07
CA GLU A 76 0.51 -0.16 17.96
C GLU A 76 1.83 -0.80 18.41
N ASP A 77 1.77 -2.03 18.93
CA ASP A 77 2.92 -2.78 19.42
C ASP A 77 3.96 -3.00 18.31
N LEU A 78 3.52 -3.50 17.16
CA LEU A 78 4.40 -3.72 16.00
C LEU A 78 5.02 -2.42 15.49
N THR A 79 4.29 -1.31 15.50
CA THR A 79 4.81 -0.01 15.08
C THR A 79 5.93 0.45 16.01
N GLN A 80 5.72 0.36 17.33
CA GLN A 80 6.77 0.67 18.31
C GLN A 80 8.00 -0.20 18.10
N GLU A 81 7.80 -1.51 17.95
CA GLU A 81 8.82 -2.50 17.66
C GLU A 81 9.60 -2.21 16.36
N VAL A 82 8.93 -1.70 15.33
CA VAL A 82 9.57 -1.25 14.09
C VAL A 82 10.48 -0.06 14.38
N PHE A 83 10.01 0.99 15.05
CA PHE A 83 10.84 2.16 15.33
C PHE A 83 12.00 1.86 16.28
N LEU A 84 11.84 0.92 17.22
CA LEU A 84 12.96 0.43 18.03
C LEU A 84 14.03 -0.24 17.17
N ARG A 85 13.65 -1.10 16.22
CA ARG A 85 14.58 -1.74 15.28
C ARG A 85 15.22 -0.72 14.34
N VAL A 86 14.46 0.26 13.87
CA VAL A 86 14.97 1.37 13.06
C VAL A 86 16.02 2.14 13.87
N PHE A 87 15.73 2.53 15.11
CA PHE A 87 16.70 3.22 15.98
C PHE A 87 18.01 2.43 16.13
N GLN A 88 17.90 1.14 16.43
CA GLN A 88 19.06 0.24 16.61
C GLN A 88 19.85 0.01 15.30
N GLY A 89 19.16 -0.03 14.16
CA GLY A 89 19.75 -0.27 12.84
C GLY A 89 20.30 0.98 12.18
N LEU A 90 19.82 2.17 12.56
CA LEU A 90 20.10 3.44 11.90
C LEU A 90 21.61 3.77 11.80
N PRO A 91 22.44 3.52 12.82
CA PRO A 91 23.89 3.76 12.72
C PRO A 91 24.57 2.96 11.61
N ARG A 92 24.02 1.80 11.22
CA ARG A 92 24.55 0.92 10.16
C ARG A 92 23.86 1.10 8.82
N PHE A 93 22.83 1.96 8.75
CA PHE A 93 22.12 2.22 7.50
C PHE A 93 23.06 2.88 6.47
N SER A 94 23.29 2.19 5.35
CA SER A 94 24.37 2.53 4.41
C SER A 94 24.07 3.70 3.48
N LEU A 95 22.83 4.22 3.49
CA LEU A 95 22.35 5.28 2.58
C LEU A 95 22.45 4.92 1.08
N ARG A 96 22.63 3.63 0.74
CA ARG A 96 22.61 3.14 -0.64
C ARG A 96 21.21 3.05 -1.23
N SER A 97 20.20 3.02 -0.37
CA SER A 97 18.79 3.14 -0.71
C SER A 97 18.19 4.34 0.02
N LYS A 98 16.98 4.73 -0.37
CA LYS A 98 16.20 5.72 0.37
C LYS A 98 15.84 5.20 1.76
N PHE A 99 15.72 6.11 2.72
CA PHE A 99 15.34 5.75 4.08
C PHE A 99 13.96 5.07 4.12
N THR A 100 13.01 5.56 3.32
CA THR A 100 11.66 4.96 3.25
C THR A 100 11.69 3.52 2.75
N THR A 101 12.52 3.20 1.76
CA THR A 101 12.71 1.82 1.29
C THR A 101 13.19 0.91 2.42
N TRP A 102 14.24 1.34 3.14
CA TRP A 102 14.77 0.58 4.25
C TRP A 102 13.80 0.47 5.43
N LEU A 103 13.07 1.55 5.75
CA LEU A 103 12.01 1.56 6.77
C LEU A 103 10.96 0.50 6.46
N PHE A 104 10.41 0.47 5.24
CA PHE A 104 9.38 -0.51 4.89
C PHE A 104 9.91 -1.94 4.72
N GLN A 105 11.21 -2.13 4.48
CA GLN A 105 11.85 -3.43 4.61
C GLN A 105 11.84 -3.92 6.07
N VAL A 106 12.23 -3.06 7.03
CA VAL A 106 12.16 -3.36 8.47
C VAL A 106 10.72 -3.64 8.89
N THR A 107 9.77 -2.81 8.45
CA THR A 107 8.33 -2.99 8.71
C THR A 107 7.81 -4.31 8.17
N LYS A 108 8.08 -4.64 6.90
CA LYS A 108 7.68 -5.93 6.30
C LYS A 108 8.19 -7.10 7.13
N ASN A 109 9.48 -7.11 7.45
CA ASN A 109 10.09 -8.23 8.16
C ASN A 109 9.40 -8.47 9.50
N ARG A 110 9.13 -7.39 10.25
CA ARG A 110 8.43 -7.47 11.54
C ARG A 110 6.99 -7.98 11.39
N VAL A 111 6.24 -7.47 10.42
CA VAL A 111 4.85 -7.92 10.20
C VAL A 111 4.79 -9.39 9.78
N LEU A 112 5.67 -9.82 8.87
CA LEU A 112 5.72 -11.23 8.46
C LEU A 112 6.10 -12.17 9.60
N ASP A 113 7.05 -11.77 10.45
CA ASP A 113 7.40 -12.54 11.65
C ASP A 113 6.21 -12.69 12.59
N GLU A 114 5.42 -11.63 12.76
CA GLU A 114 4.23 -11.66 13.61
C GLU A 114 3.11 -12.53 13.03
N LEU A 115 2.82 -12.40 11.74
CA LEU A 115 1.81 -13.23 11.08
C LEU A 115 2.17 -14.72 11.17
N ARG A 116 3.45 -15.07 10.96
CA ARG A 116 3.95 -16.44 11.14
C ARG A 116 3.87 -16.92 12.59
N ALA A 117 4.05 -16.03 13.57
CA ALA A 117 3.93 -16.37 14.99
C ALA A 117 2.46 -16.57 15.39
N SER A 118 1.57 -15.72 14.87
CA SER A 118 0.13 -15.77 15.09
C SER A 118 -0.51 -17.04 14.50
N GLU A 119 -0.08 -17.51 13.33
CA GLU A 119 -0.55 -18.78 12.73
C GLU A 119 -0.26 -20.00 13.61
N ARG A 120 0.78 -19.94 14.46
CA ARG A 120 1.16 -21.04 15.37
C ARG A 120 0.40 -20.99 16.71
N ARG A 121 -0.41 -19.97 16.95
CA ARG A 121 -1.20 -19.80 18.18
C ARG A 121 -2.69 -20.01 17.86
N PRO A 122 -3.46 -20.76 18.67
CA PRO A 122 -4.92 -20.78 18.53
C PRO A 122 -5.47 -19.37 18.75
N ARG A 123 -6.00 -18.73 17.71
CA ARG A 123 -6.65 -17.42 17.83
C ARG A 123 -8.07 -17.58 18.35
N ALA A 124 -8.41 -16.86 19.42
CA ALA A 124 -9.78 -16.43 19.64
C ALA A 124 -10.12 -15.42 18.55
N VAL A 125 -11.24 -15.61 17.85
CA VAL A 125 -11.70 -14.72 16.79
C VAL A 125 -12.10 -13.39 17.44
N VAL A 126 -11.25 -12.37 17.33
CA VAL A 126 -11.64 -10.99 17.64
C VAL A 126 -12.23 -10.43 16.35
N ALA A 127 -13.54 -10.20 16.35
CA ALA A 127 -14.18 -9.40 15.32
C ALA A 127 -13.68 -7.96 15.50
N LEU A 128 -13.00 -7.42 14.50
CA LEU A 128 -12.55 -6.04 14.52
C LEU A 128 -13.62 -5.16 13.87
N GLU A 129 -14.47 -4.53 14.68
CA GLU A 129 -15.48 -3.56 14.23
C GLU A 129 -14.92 -2.14 14.08
N ASP A 130 -13.58 -1.97 14.01
CA ASP A 130 -13.00 -0.67 14.32
C ASP A 130 -11.67 -0.42 13.58
N VAL A 131 -11.62 -0.52 12.25
CA VAL A 131 -10.55 0.15 11.49
C VAL A 131 -11.03 1.58 11.26
N PRO A 132 -10.38 2.62 11.83
CA PRO A 132 -10.87 3.98 11.64
C PRO A 132 -10.81 4.32 10.15
N PRO A 133 -11.90 4.88 9.57
CA PRO A 133 -11.83 5.49 8.26
C PRO A 133 -10.68 6.49 8.27
N LEU A 134 -9.88 6.51 7.21
CA LEU A 134 -8.99 7.65 7.02
C LEU A 134 -9.88 8.89 6.99
N GLU A 135 -9.63 9.86 7.88
CA GLU A 135 -10.44 11.08 7.98
C GLU A 135 -10.57 11.74 6.61
N VAL A 136 -11.71 11.53 5.96
CA VAL A 136 -12.12 12.27 4.78
C VAL A 136 -13.04 13.36 5.27
N VAL A 137 -12.45 14.48 5.67
CA VAL A 137 -13.19 15.69 6.05
C VAL A 137 -14.04 16.11 4.84
N ASP A 138 -15.36 16.19 5.02
CA ASP A 138 -16.38 16.62 4.04
C ASP A 138 -16.53 15.77 2.75
N ALA A 139 -16.52 14.44 2.85
CA ALA A 139 -16.97 13.58 1.75
C ALA A 139 -18.51 13.34 1.79
N PRO A 140 -19.21 13.36 0.64
CA PRO A 140 -20.59 12.87 0.54
C PRO A 140 -20.71 11.43 1.07
N MET A 141 -21.85 11.06 1.68
CA MET A 141 -22.06 9.74 2.28
C MET A 141 -21.78 8.58 1.30
N GLU A 142 -22.19 8.73 0.05
CA GLU A 142 -21.93 7.76 -1.04
C GLU A 142 -20.42 7.53 -1.27
N ARG A 143 -19.59 8.56 -1.06
CA ARG A 143 -18.13 8.44 -1.15
C ARG A 143 -17.56 7.69 0.06
N LEU A 144 -18.13 7.85 1.25
CA LEU A 144 -17.71 7.11 2.44
C LEU A 144 -18.00 5.61 2.28
N GLU A 145 -19.21 5.25 1.84
CA GLU A 145 -19.60 3.85 1.58
C GLU A 145 -18.70 3.19 0.51
N ALA A 146 -18.39 3.91 -0.56
CA ALA A 146 -17.47 3.43 -1.58
C ALA A 146 -16.03 3.24 -1.06
N ILE A 147 -15.57 4.12 -0.17
CA ILE A 147 -14.26 4.00 0.49
C ILE A 147 -14.23 2.78 1.40
N ASP A 148 -15.26 2.55 2.20
CA ASP A 148 -15.35 1.40 3.10
C ASP A 148 -15.39 0.09 2.31
N ALA A 149 -16.11 0.04 1.19
CA ALA A 149 -16.11 -1.12 0.30
C ALA A 149 -14.73 -1.39 -0.31
N VAL A 150 -13.99 -0.35 -0.72
CA VAL A 150 -12.61 -0.48 -1.18
C VAL A 150 -11.73 -1.07 -0.09
N TRP A 151 -11.86 -0.61 1.16
CA TRP A 151 -11.07 -1.14 2.27
C TRP A 151 -11.41 -2.59 2.60
N ARG A 152 -12.70 -2.96 2.64
CA ARG A 152 -13.12 -4.37 2.80
C ARG A 152 -12.55 -5.27 1.71
N ALA A 153 -12.56 -4.80 0.46
CA ALA A 153 -11.97 -5.53 -0.67
C ALA A 153 -10.44 -5.68 -0.51
N VAL A 154 -9.74 -4.62 -0.07
CA VAL A 154 -8.29 -4.66 0.19
C VAL A 154 -7.98 -5.61 1.35
N GLU A 155 -8.81 -5.66 2.39
CA GLU A 155 -8.63 -6.53 3.55
C GLU A 155 -8.71 -8.01 3.19
N ALA A 156 -9.57 -8.37 2.22
CA ALA A 156 -9.71 -9.74 1.72
C ALA A 156 -8.52 -10.22 0.87
N LEU A 157 -7.61 -9.34 0.45
CA LEU A 157 -6.40 -9.72 -0.27
C LEU A 157 -5.48 -10.56 0.62
N ASN A 158 -4.81 -11.54 0.01
CA ASN A 158 -3.69 -12.19 0.68
C ASN A 158 -2.59 -11.16 1.02
N VAL A 159 -1.80 -11.46 2.06
CA VAL A 159 -0.81 -10.52 2.61
C VAL A 159 0.18 -10.01 1.57
N ASP A 160 0.59 -10.87 0.63
CA ASP A 160 1.59 -10.54 -0.39
C ASP A 160 1.09 -9.50 -1.40
N LEU A 161 -0.15 -9.66 -1.86
CA LEU A 161 -0.83 -8.69 -2.73
C LEU A 161 -1.12 -7.39 -1.97
N LYS A 162 -1.60 -7.51 -0.73
CA LYS A 162 -1.94 -6.38 0.14
C LYS A 162 -0.71 -5.50 0.41
N MET A 163 0.42 -6.07 0.78
CA MET A 163 1.67 -5.33 1.00
C MET A 163 2.10 -4.52 -0.23
N ALA A 164 2.12 -5.16 -1.41
CA ALA A 164 2.53 -4.49 -2.64
C ALA A 164 1.58 -3.35 -3.04
N LEU A 165 0.27 -3.57 -2.89
CA LEU A 165 -0.75 -2.57 -3.18
C LEU A 165 -0.65 -1.38 -2.23
N LEU A 166 -0.57 -1.62 -0.92
CA LEU A 166 -0.49 -0.54 0.08
C LEU A 166 0.79 0.29 -0.07
N LEU A 167 1.94 -0.35 -0.30
CA LEU A 167 3.19 0.39 -0.56
C LEU A 167 3.10 1.27 -1.80
N ARG A 168 2.35 0.83 -2.82
CA ARG A 168 2.19 1.59 -4.07
C ARG A 168 1.17 2.72 -3.95
N ASP A 169 -0.04 2.37 -3.55
CA ASP A 169 -1.21 3.23 -3.70
C ASP A 169 -1.50 4.05 -2.44
N VAL A 170 -1.01 3.63 -1.25
CA VAL A 170 -1.16 4.39 0.00
C VAL A 170 0.14 5.11 0.37
N VAL A 171 1.26 4.38 0.41
CA VAL A 171 2.57 4.93 0.81
C VAL A 171 3.26 5.70 -0.32
N GLY A 172 2.91 5.41 -1.58
CA GLY A 172 3.39 6.14 -2.74
C GLY A 172 4.78 5.72 -3.26
N LEU A 173 5.29 4.55 -2.88
CA LEU A 173 6.59 4.07 -3.36
C LEU A 173 6.55 3.72 -4.87
N SER A 174 7.67 3.93 -5.55
CA SER A 174 7.91 3.43 -6.91
C SER A 174 8.02 1.91 -6.94
N TYR A 175 7.76 1.29 -8.09
CA TYR A 175 7.86 -0.17 -8.22
C TYR A 175 9.27 -0.70 -7.90
N THR A 176 10.31 0.09 -8.16
CA THR A 176 11.70 -0.26 -7.81
C THR A 176 11.92 -0.21 -6.30
N GLU A 177 11.46 0.85 -5.62
CA GLU A 177 11.55 0.94 -4.16
C GLU A 177 10.73 -0.17 -3.49
N ILE A 178 9.60 -0.57 -4.06
CA ILE A 178 8.79 -1.68 -3.56
C ILE A 178 9.53 -3.01 -3.75
N ALA A 179 10.17 -3.22 -4.89
CA ALA A 179 10.97 -4.42 -5.15
C ALA A 179 12.08 -4.57 -4.10
N ASP A 180 12.79 -3.48 -3.81
CA ASP A 180 13.83 -3.43 -2.78
C ASP A 180 13.27 -3.62 -1.37
N SER A 181 12.16 -2.94 -1.02
CA SER A 181 11.54 -3.03 0.31
C SER A 181 10.98 -4.43 0.58
N LEU A 182 10.40 -5.05 -0.45
CA LEU A 182 9.80 -6.37 -0.36
C LEU A 182 10.81 -7.51 -0.59
N GLU A 183 12.01 -7.21 -1.08
CA GLU A 183 13.06 -8.16 -1.45
C GLU A 183 12.56 -9.18 -2.49
N ILE A 184 11.86 -8.68 -3.51
CA ILE A 184 11.31 -9.46 -4.63
C ILE A 184 11.64 -8.80 -5.97
N THR A 185 11.47 -9.52 -7.08
CA THR A 185 11.76 -8.94 -8.40
C THR A 185 10.77 -7.84 -8.79
N LEU A 186 11.23 -6.88 -9.62
CA LEU A 186 10.35 -5.86 -10.19
C LEU A 186 9.18 -6.46 -11.00
N ALA A 187 9.40 -7.60 -11.67
CA ALA A 187 8.35 -8.32 -12.37
C ALA A 187 7.28 -8.84 -11.40
N THR A 188 7.69 -9.42 -10.27
CA THR A 188 6.79 -9.86 -9.20
C THR A 188 6.00 -8.69 -8.62
N VAL A 189 6.62 -7.54 -8.38
CA VAL A 189 5.92 -6.32 -7.91
C VAL A 189 4.81 -5.91 -8.87
N LYS A 190 5.12 -5.80 -10.17
CA LYS A 190 4.15 -5.42 -11.20
C LYS A 190 2.97 -6.38 -11.23
N TRP A 191 3.24 -7.68 -11.19
CA TRP A 191 2.20 -8.71 -11.16
C TRP A 191 1.36 -8.63 -9.89
N ARG A 192 1.97 -8.50 -8.70
CA ARG A 192 1.23 -8.39 -7.43
C ARG A 192 0.31 -7.18 -7.40
N ILE A 193 0.78 -6.02 -7.86
CA ILE A 193 -0.04 -4.80 -7.89
C ILE A 193 -1.17 -4.92 -8.90
N TYR A 194 -0.90 -5.45 -10.10
CA TYR A 194 -1.95 -5.74 -11.08
C TYR A 194 -3.02 -6.66 -10.48
N LYS A 195 -2.59 -7.80 -9.92
CA LYS A 195 -3.48 -8.81 -9.37
C LYS A 195 -4.29 -8.29 -8.18
N ALA A 196 -3.66 -7.54 -7.29
CA ALA A 196 -4.34 -6.90 -6.16
C ALA A 196 -5.46 -5.95 -6.62
N ARG A 197 -5.21 -5.16 -7.67
CA ARG A 197 -6.22 -4.24 -8.22
C ARG A 197 -7.36 -4.98 -8.91
N GLU A 198 -7.04 -6.03 -9.67
CA GLU A 198 -8.02 -6.90 -10.30
C GLU A 198 -8.94 -7.54 -9.25
N ASP A 199 -8.37 -8.10 -8.18
CA ASP A 199 -9.13 -8.72 -7.09
C ASP A 199 -10.02 -7.72 -6.34
N VAL A 200 -9.52 -6.50 -6.10
CA VAL A 200 -10.31 -5.41 -5.50
C VAL A 200 -11.46 -5.00 -6.42
N GLN A 201 -11.22 -4.82 -7.72
CA GLN A 201 -12.27 -4.49 -8.69
C GLN A 201 -13.35 -5.57 -8.76
N LEU A 202 -12.97 -6.85 -8.75
CA LEU A 202 -13.91 -7.97 -8.74
C LEU A 202 -14.74 -8.00 -7.45
N ALA A 203 -14.15 -7.70 -6.30
CA ALA A 203 -14.88 -7.62 -5.04
C ALA A 203 -15.91 -6.49 -5.05
N LEU A 204 -15.52 -5.29 -5.51
CA LEU A 204 -16.41 -4.13 -5.61
C LEU A 204 -17.58 -4.38 -6.58
N ALA A 205 -17.32 -4.99 -7.73
CA ALA A 205 -18.35 -5.32 -8.70
C ALA A 205 -19.40 -6.29 -8.13
N ARG A 206 -19.01 -7.22 -7.25
CA ARG A 206 -19.95 -8.12 -6.55
C ARG A 206 -20.86 -7.40 -5.56
N GLU A 207 -20.40 -6.28 -5.00
CA GLU A 207 -21.19 -5.42 -4.12
C GLU A 207 -22.03 -4.39 -4.91
N GLY A 208 -22.05 -4.47 -6.24
CA GLY A 208 -22.77 -3.52 -7.10
C GLY A 208 -22.11 -2.14 -7.19
N ILE A 209 -20.88 -1.99 -6.66
CA ILE A 209 -20.14 -0.74 -6.69
C ILE A 209 -19.31 -0.73 -7.97
N THR A 210 -19.82 -0.02 -8.97
CA THR A 210 -19.09 0.27 -10.20
C THR A 210 -18.58 1.71 -10.16
N PHE A 211 -17.27 1.87 -10.29
CA PHE A 211 -16.66 3.19 -10.44
C PHE A 211 -16.72 3.60 -11.91
N GLY A 212 -17.63 4.51 -12.26
CA GLY A 212 -17.67 5.27 -13.52
C GLY A 212 -17.50 4.46 -14.81
N GLN A 213 -18.61 3.98 -15.36
CA GLN A 213 -18.83 4.17 -16.80
C GLN A 213 -19.37 5.59 -16.95
N ASP A 214 -18.55 6.53 -17.40
CA ASP A 214 -19.06 7.80 -17.90
C ASP A 214 -18.95 7.78 -19.43
N GLU A 215 -20.14 7.82 -20.03
CA GLU A 215 -20.52 8.34 -21.35
C GLU A 215 -19.44 8.39 -22.45
N GLU A 216 -19.36 7.33 -23.25
CA GLU A 216 -19.03 7.51 -24.66
C GLU A 216 -19.81 6.52 -25.53
N ALA A 217 -21.01 6.94 -25.96
CA ALA A 217 -21.64 6.54 -27.22
C ALA A 217 -22.79 7.49 -27.55
N PRO A 218 -23.10 7.76 -28.83
CA PRO A 218 -22.20 8.10 -29.94
C PRO A 218 -22.61 9.47 -30.53
N ALA A 219 -21.68 10.42 -30.66
CA ALA A 219 -21.96 11.64 -31.43
C ALA A 219 -22.00 11.31 -32.92
N GLU A 220 -23.22 11.14 -33.39
CA GLU A 220 -23.73 11.04 -34.76
C GLU A 220 -22.82 11.54 -35.89
N LEU A 221 -22.72 10.67 -36.89
CA LEU A 221 -22.65 11.05 -38.29
C LEU A 221 -23.81 12.00 -38.62
N VAL A 222 -23.55 13.31 -38.69
CA VAL A 222 -24.33 14.23 -39.52
C VAL A 222 -23.35 14.96 -40.42
N GLY A 223 -23.24 14.48 -41.65
CA GLY A 223 -22.50 15.18 -42.69
C GLY A 223 -23.12 16.55 -42.95
N HIS A 224 -22.28 17.54 -43.21
CA HIS A 224 -22.61 18.70 -44.03
C HIS A 224 -21.48 18.86 -45.05
N SER A 225 -21.89 18.64 -46.30
CA SER A 225 -21.40 19.11 -47.61
C SER A 225 -19.93 19.48 -47.80
#